data_AF-A0A6L7MR02-F1
#
_entry.id   AF-A0A6L7MR02-F1
#
_cell.length_a   1.000
_cell.length_b   1.000
_cell.length_c   1.000
_cell.angle_alpha   90.00
_cell.angle_beta   90.00
_cell.angle_gamma   90.00
#
_symmetry.space_group_name_H-M   'P 1'
#
loop_
_entity.id
_entity.type
_entity.pdbx_description
1 polymer ?
#
loop_
_entity_poly.entity_id
_entity_poly.type
_entity_poly.pdbx_seq_one_letter_code
_entity_poly.pdbx_strand_id
1 'polypeptide(L)'
;MGSANRPRRWRGTITAPIRECRLRGPTSASTGQGPSTARPIHVSTGPKGRSRLAIFARAGRRGEVKRRLAADIGDEAALGVHLELLQATLTALAPGTGAFDPELWLAGEGALPPGAAALPQRQQPAGDLGARMLAAFEDGVRVLVGSDVPTLTAAHVDDALARLALADVAFIPTEDGGYCLVAMHAPTPEIFRDIPWGTSSVMECTLARTGGRRVALTKALWDVDTVSDYHRWLSEVPRSEAPP
;
A
#
# COMPACT_ATOMS: atom_id res chain seq x y z
N MET A 1 18.84 25.26 7.13
CA MET A 1 19.21 24.03 7.86
C MET A 1 18.02 23.09 7.82
N GLY A 2 17.92 22.26 6.77
CA GLY A 2 16.84 21.30 6.61
C GLY A 2 17.12 20.05 7.46
N SER A 3 16.18 19.70 8.34
CA SER A 3 16.21 18.45 9.09
C SER A 3 16.07 17.29 8.10
N ALA A 4 17.19 16.66 7.73
CA ALA A 4 17.17 15.38 7.03
C ALA A 4 16.48 14.35 7.94
N ASN A 5 15.22 14.05 7.63
CA ASN A 5 14.44 13.03 8.32
C ASN A 5 15.17 11.69 8.13
N ARG A 6 15.74 11.14 9.21
CA ARG A 6 16.40 9.83 9.13
C ARG A 6 15.34 8.80 8.70
N PRO A 7 15.63 7.92 7.72
CA PRO A 7 14.66 6.92 7.29
C PRO A 7 14.29 6.04 8.48
N ARG A 8 13.00 5.98 8.80
CA ARG A 8 12.49 5.07 9.84
C ARG A 8 12.80 3.64 9.39
N ARG A 9 13.64 2.94 10.16
CA ARG A 9 13.99 1.54 9.85
C ARG A 9 12.84 0.63 10.22
N TRP A 10 11.94 0.40 9.27
CA TRP A 10 10.92 -0.63 9.36
C TRP A 10 11.49 -1.95 8.84
N ARG A 11 11.85 -2.87 9.73
CA ARG A 11 12.16 -4.28 9.38
C ARG A 11 11.86 -5.19 10.57
N GLY A 12 11.28 -6.35 10.30
CA GLY A 12 11.12 -7.43 11.27
C GLY A 12 9.67 -7.83 11.53
N THR A 13 9.49 -8.75 12.48
CA THR A 13 8.18 -9.20 12.96
C THR A 13 7.90 -8.55 14.31
N ILE A 14 6.71 -7.98 14.49
CA ILE A 14 6.30 -7.33 15.73
C ILE A 14 5.03 -8.00 16.26
N THR A 15 4.98 -8.25 17.57
CA THR A 15 3.88 -8.95 18.26
C THR A 15 3.39 -8.25 19.54
N ALA A 16 3.86 -7.04 19.81
CA ALA A 16 3.50 -6.26 21.01
C ALA A 16 2.68 -5.01 20.64
N PRO A 17 1.82 -4.50 21.55
CA PRO A 17 1.09 -3.26 21.31
C PRO A 17 2.08 -2.11 21.09
N ILE A 18 2.06 -1.53 19.89
CA ILE A 18 2.79 -0.30 19.58
C ILE A 18 2.03 0.85 20.23
N ARG A 19 2.76 1.73 20.94
CA ARG A 19 2.19 2.86 21.71
C ARG A 19 1.18 3.64 20.87
N GLU A 20 0.12 4.12 21.52
CA GLU A 20 -0.94 4.91 20.89
C GLU A 20 -0.38 6.04 20.02
N CYS A 21 -0.83 6.07 18.77
CA CYS A 21 -0.60 7.17 17.84
C CYS A 21 -1.26 8.43 18.44
N ARG A 22 -0.47 9.40 18.91
CA ARG A 22 -0.99 10.62 19.53
C ARG A 22 -1.60 11.56 18.49
N LEU A 23 -2.89 11.38 18.22
CA LEU A 23 -3.74 12.47 17.72
C LEU A 23 -4.07 13.38 18.90
N ARG A 24 -3.81 14.69 18.81
CA ARG A 24 -4.14 15.64 19.89
C ARG A 24 -5.66 15.77 19.99
N GLY A 25 -6.25 15.26 21.08
CA GLY A 25 -7.66 15.37 21.47
C GLY A 25 -7.86 14.74 22.85
N PRO A 26 -8.84 15.16 23.67
CA PRO A 26 -8.75 15.10 25.12
C PRO A 26 -8.83 13.67 25.66
N THR A 27 -7.98 13.40 26.65
CA THR A 27 -7.84 12.14 27.36
C THR A 27 -9.07 11.80 28.20
N SER A 28 -9.57 10.59 28.06
CA SER A 28 -10.29 9.89 29.13
C SER A 28 -9.64 8.53 29.36
N ALA A 29 -9.15 8.32 30.58
CA ALA A 29 -8.55 7.07 31.03
C ALA A 29 -9.63 6.03 31.34
N SER A 30 -9.35 4.75 31.04
CA SER A 30 -9.85 3.64 31.85
C SER A 30 -8.94 2.41 31.76
N THR A 31 -9.10 1.57 32.77
CA THR A 31 -8.10 0.69 33.39
C THR A 31 -8.20 -0.74 32.88
N GLY A 32 -7.10 -1.50 32.99
CA GLY A 32 -6.86 -2.77 32.28
C GLY A 32 -7.57 -4.04 32.79
N GLN A 33 -7.27 -5.17 32.14
CA GLN A 33 -6.91 -6.47 32.76
C GLN A 33 -6.70 -7.60 31.72
N GLY A 34 -5.73 -8.48 32.01
CA GLY A 34 -5.75 -9.90 31.66
C GLY A 34 -4.73 -10.41 30.62
N PRO A 35 -3.88 -11.40 30.93
CA PRO A 35 -3.00 -12.02 29.94
C PRO A 35 -3.82 -12.96 29.04
N SER A 36 -3.81 -12.68 27.74
CA SER A 36 -4.47 -13.49 26.72
C SER A 36 -3.71 -14.80 26.51
N THR A 37 -4.37 -15.92 26.82
CA THR A 37 -3.87 -17.28 26.60
C THR A 37 -3.54 -17.50 25.12
N ALA A 38 -2.33 -17.97 24.84
CA ALA A 38 -1.89 -18.32 23.49
C ALA A 38 -2.87 -19.30 22.83
N ARG A 39 -3.53 -18.84 21.76
CA ARG A 39 -4.40 -19.68 20.93
C ARG A 39 -3.54 -20.70 20.15
N PRO A 40 -4.02 -21.93 19.97
CA PRO A 40 -3.29 -22.95 19.21
C PRO A 40 -3.02 -22.46 17.78
N ILE A 41 -1.82 -22.79 17.30
CA ILE A 41 -1.37 -22.49 15.94
C ILE A 41 -2.19 -23.37 14.99
N HIS A 42 -3.27 -22.83 14.45
CA HIS A 42 -3.84 -23.38 13.23
C HIS A 42 -2.99 -22.90 12.06
N VAL A 43 -2.10 -23.77 11.59
CA VAL A 43 -1.60 -23.70 10.22
C VAL A 43 -2.80 -24.00 9.33
N SER A 44 -3.58 -22.98 8.98
CA SER A 44 -4.49 -23.13 7.87
C SER A 44 -3.63 -23.23 6.62
N THR A 45 -3.65 -24.41 6.01
CA THR A 45 -3.28 -24.51 4.60
C THR A 45 -4.29 -23.65 3.86
N GLY A 46 -3.89 -22.40 3.58
CA GLY A 46 -4.70 -21.48 2.77
C GLY A 46 -5.13 -22.16 1.47
N PRO A 47 -6.23 -21.72 0.85
CA PRO A 47 -6.79 -22.38 -0.32
C PRO A 47 -5.71 -22.62 -1.39
N LYS A 48 -5.72 -23.82 -1.99
CA LYS A 48 -4.81 -24.28 -3.06
C LYS A 48 -5.05 -23.51 -4.38
N GLY A 49 -4.99 -22.18 -4.35
CA GLY A 49 -5.23 -21.28 -5.47
C GLY A 49 -4.34 -20.03 -5.37
N ARG A 50 -4.16 -19.36 -6.50
CA ARG A 50 -3.42 -18.08 -6.57
C ARG A 50 -4.16 -17.03 -5.75
N SER A 51 -3.41 -16.12 -5.13
CA SER A 51 -4.01 -15.07 -4.29
C SER A 51 -4.46 -13.88 -5.13
N ARG A 52 -5.68 -13.39 -4.92
CA ARG A 52 -6.14 -12.18 -5.61
C ARG A 52 -5.39 -10.95 -5.12
N LEU A 53 -4.83 -10.18 -6.06
CA LEU A 53 -4.07 -8.95 -5.86
C LEU A 53 -4.87 -7.76 -6.37
N ALA A 54 -5.14 -6.78 -5.51
CA ALA A 54 -5.70 -5.51 -5.93
C ALA A 54 -4.60 -4.46 -6.16
N ILE A 55 -4.52 -3.93 -7.38
CA ILE A 55 -3.72 -2.75 -7.71
C ILE A 55 -4.63 -1.54 -7.57
N PHE A 56 -4.43 -0.74 -6.52
CA PHE A 56 -5.21 0.47 -6.28
C PHE A 56 -4.60 1.64 -7.07
N ALA A 57 -5.45 2.29 -7.86
CA ALA A 57 -5.07 3.46 -8.64
C ALA A 57 -6.22 4.46 -8.74
N ARG A 58 -5.88 5.73 -8.97
CA ARG A 58 -6.83 6.75 -9.42
C ARG A 58 -6.79 6.82 -10.94
N ALA A 59 -7.95 6.92 -11.59
CA ALA A 59 -8.00 7.18 -13.03
C ALA A 59 -7.35 8.55 -13.33
N GLY A 60 -6.55 8.62 -14.38
CA GLY A 60 -5.76 9.81 -14.72
C GLY A 60 -6.64 10.96 -15.17
N ARG A 61 -6.69 12.04 -14.38
CA ARG A 61 -7.37 13.27 -14.77
C ARG A 61 -6.51 14.47 -14.42
N ARG A 62 -6.36 15.38 -15.38
CA ARG A 62 -5.57 16.61 -15.24
C ARG A 62 -6.00 17.39 -14.00
N GLY A 63 -5.04 17.83 -13.19
CA GLY A 63 -5.27 18.58 -11.95
C GLY A 63 -5.80 17.77 -10.76
N GLU A 64 -6.09 16.47 -10.95
CA GLU A 64 -6.63 15.60 -9.90
C GLU A 64 -5.65 14.53 -9.40
N VAL A 65 -4.51 14.37 -10.06
CA VAL A 65 -3.44 13.42 -9.69
C VAL A 65 -2.14 14.16 -9.42
N LYS A 66 -1.29 13.58 -8.55
CA LYS A 66 0.07 14.08 -8.28
C LYS A 66 0.15 15.59 -8.01
N ARG A 67 -0.80 16.14 -7.24
CA ARG A 67 -0.94 17.60 -7.03
C ARG A 67 0.32 18.27 -6.48
N ARG A 68 1.09 17.56 -5.66
CA ARG A 68 2.36 18.07 -5.11
C ARG A 68 3.43 18.18 -6.19
N LEU A 69 3.60 17.15 -7.01
CA LEU A 69 4.45 17.19 -8.20
C LEU A 69 3.97 18.23 -9.23
N ALA A 70 2.66 18.32 -9.46
CA ALA A 70 2.06 19.27 -10.40
C ALA A 70 2.33 20.74 -10.05
N ALA A 71 2.51 21.05 -8.76
CA ALA A 71 2.90 22.39 -8.33
C ALA A 71 4.27 22.82 -8.90
N ASP A 72 5.15 21.85 -9.18
CA ASP A 72 6.50 22.11 -9.69
C ASP A 72 6.60 21.94 -11.23
N ILE A 73 5.92 20.93 -11.81
CA ILE A 73 6.07 20.58 -13.24
C ILE A 73 4.82 20.81 -14.10
N GLY A 74 3.71 21.27 -13.51
CA GLY A 74 2.43 21.50 -14.17
C GLY A 74 1.55 20.25 -14.29
N ASP A 75 0.24 20.46 -14.39
CA ASP A 75 -0.77 19.38 -14.35
C ASP A 75 -0.62 18.35 -15.47
N GLU A 76 -0.27 18.77 -16.68
CA GLU A 76 -0.12 17.87 -17.84
C GLU A 76 1.08 16.93 -17.66
N ALA A 77 2.23 17.46 -17.25
CA ALA A 77 3.41 16.65 -17.01
C ALA A 77 3.21 15.70 -15.81
N ALA A 78 2.54 16.18 -14.75
CA ALA A 78 2.18 15.35 -13.60
C ALA A 78 1.19 14.22 -13.96
N LEU A 79 0.24 14.48 -14.86
CA LEU A 79 -0.64 13.44 -15.42
C LEU A 79 0.16 12.40 -16.21
N GLY A 80 1.12 12.84 -17.04
CA GLY A 80 2.03 11.93 -17.75
C GLY A 80 2.79 11.01 -16.80
N VAL A 81 3.41 11.59 -15.75
CA VAL A 81 4.11 10.84 -14.70
C VAL A 81 3.19 9.83 -13.99
N HIS A 82 1.97 10.23 -13.65
CA HIS A 82 0.97 9.35 -13.05
C HIS A 82 0.65 8.13 -13.93
N LEU A 83 0.42 8.36 -15.22
CA LEU A 83 0.11 7.29 -16.17
C LEU A 83 1.30 6.35 -16.39
N GLU A 84 2.52 6.87 -16.44
CA GLU A 84 3.73 6.07 -16.56
C GLU A 84 3.99 5.19 -15.31
N LEU A 85 3.82 5.74 -14.10
CA LEU A 85 3.95 4.97 -12.85
C LEU A 85 2.91 3.85 -12.78
N LEU A 86 1.67 4.14 -13.16
CA LEU A 86 0.62 3.15 -13.23
C LEU A 86 0.96 2.07 -14.27
N GLN A 87 1.42 2.45 -15.47
CA GLN A 87 1.86 1.49 -16.49
C GLN A 87 3.00 0.60 -15.98
N ALA A 88 4.00 1.18 -15.30
CA ALA A 88 5.11 0.43 -14.74
C ALA A 88 4.64 -0.59 -13.70
N THR A 89 3.73 -0.19 -12.80
CA THR A 89 3.12 -1.08 -11.80
C THR A 89 2.34 -2.21 -12.47
N LEU A 90 1.53 -1.91 -13.49
CA LEU A 90 0.73 -2.90 -14.23
C LEU A 90 1.64 -3.90 -14.95
N THR A 91 2.72 -3.44 -15.56
CA THR A 91 3.72 -4.32 -16.20
C THR A 91 4.43 -5.20 -15.17
N ALA A 92 4.88 -4.62 -14.06
CA ALA A 92 5.62 -5.34 -13.01
C ALA A 92 4.78 -6.40 -12.29
N LEU A 93 3.45 -6.27 -12.33
CA LEU A 93 2.48 -7.13 -11.65
C LEU A 93 1.52 -7.80 -12.64
N ALA A 94 1.91 -7.91 -13.92
CA ALA A 94 1.10 -8.56 -14.95
C ALA A 94 0.81 -10.04 -14.62
N PRO A 95 -0.26 -10.65 -15.17
CA PRO A 95 -0.56 -12.05 -14.95
C PRO A 95 0.64 -12.95 -15.29
N GLY A 96 0.94 -13.91 -14.41
CA GLY A 96 2.07 -14.84 -14.57
C GLY A 96 3.41 -14.35 -14.03
N THR A 97 3.54 -13.09 -13.60
CA THR A 97 4.81 -12.56 -13.02
C THR A 97 5.10 -13.06 -11.59
N GLY A 98 4.07 -13.42 -10.82
CA GLY A 98 4.20 -13.98 -9.46
C GLY A 98 3.09 -14.98 -9.13
N ALA A 99 2.88 -15.31 -7.86
CA ALA A 99 1.90 -16.29 -7.39
C ALA A 99 0.52 -15.68 -7.05
N PHE A 100 0.06 -14.71 -7.84
CA PHE A 100 -1.15 -13.93 -7.60
C PHE A 100 -1.94 -13.62 -8.88
N ASP A 101 -3.22 -13.32 -8.74
CA ASP A 101 -4.09 -12.90 -9.85
C ASP A 101 -4.40 -11.40 -9.70
N PRO A 102 -3.80 -10.55 -10.56
CA PRO A 102 -3.93 -9.09 -10.45
C PRO A 102 -5.27 -8.58 -10.99
N GLU A 103 -5.85 -7.62 -10.27
CA GLU A 103 -7.05 -6.87 -10.64
C GLU A 103 -6.81 -5.38 -10.39
N LEU A 104 -7.28 -4.52 -11.31
CA LEU A 104 -7.12 -3.08 -11.21
C LEU A 104 -8.34 -2.44 -10.54
N TRP A 105 -8.14 -1.81 -9.39
CA TRP A 105 -9.18 -1.15 -8.61
C TRP A 105 -9.06 0.37 -8.77
N LEU A 106 -10.01 0.97 -9.48
CA LEU A 106 -9.98 2.37 -9.92
C LEU A 106 -10.83 3.28 -9.04
N ALA A 107 -10.25 4.40 -8.63
CA ALA A 107 -10.99 5.53 -8.09
C ALA A 107 -11.24 6.58 -9.18
N GLY A 108 -12.51 6.92 -9.40
CA GLY A 108 -12.93 7.94 -10.36
C GLY A 108 -12.80 7.51 -11.83
N GLU A 109 -13.10 8.45 -12.72
CA GLU A 109 -13.09 8.24 -14.17
C GLU A 109 -12.06 9.14 -14.86
N GLY A 110 -11.35 8.61 -15.84
CA GLY A 110 -10.29 9.33 -16.54
C GLY A 110 -9.45 8.43 -17.44
N ALA A 111 -8.31 8.95 -17.86
CA ALA A 111 -7.34 8.24 -18.68
C ALA A 111 -6.72 7.06 -17.93
N LEU A 112 -6.45 5.98 -18.65
CA LEU A 112 -5.75 4.81 -18.17
C LEU A 112 -4.63 4.47 -19.17
N PRO A 113 -3.48 3.96 -18.70
CA PRO A 113 -2.43 3.52 -19.60
C PRO A 113 -2.83 2.19 -20.28
N PRO A 114 -2.19 1.83 -21.42
CA PRO A 114 -2.56 0.65 -22.21
C PRO A 114 -2.65 -0.67 -21.42
N GLY A 115 -1.75 -0.88 -20.45
CA GLY A 115 -1.72 -2.08 -19.61
C GLY A 115 -2.99 -2.29 -18.78
N ALA A 116 -3.82 -1.25 -18.57
CA ALA A 116 -5.04 -1.37 -17.78
C ALA A 116 -6.08 -2.29 -18.44
N ALA A 117 -6.06 -2.42 -19.77
CA ALA A 117 -6.98 -3.28 -20.51
C ALA A 117 -6.65 -4.78 -20.36
N ALA A 118 -5.44 -5.12 -19.89
CA ALA A 118 -5.00 -6.49 -19.71
C ALA A 118 -5.47 -7.12 -18.38
N LEU A 119 -6.10 -6.34 -17.50
CA LEU A 119 -6.53 -6.78 -16.17
C LEU A 119 -8.04 -6.63 -15.99
N PRO A 120 -8.68 -7.51 -15.19
CA PRO A 120 -10.02 -7.25 -14.68
C PRO A 120 -10.05 -5.92 -13.93
N GLN A 121 -11.05 -5.09 -14.21
CA GLN A 121 -11.21 -3.77 -13.61
C GLN A 121 -12.38 -3.76 -12.62
N ARG A 122 -12.18 -3.12 -11.47
CA ARG A 122 -13.19 -2.88 -10.44
C ARG A 122 -13.20 -1.41 -10.06
N GLN A 123 -14.37 -0.90 -9.71
CA GLN A 123 -14.48 0.44 -9.15
C GLN A 123 -14.27 0.38 -7.63
N GLN A 124 -13.45 1.29 -7.11
CA GLN A 124 -13.36 1.49 -5.66
C GLN A 124 -14.68 2.10 -5.16
N PRO A 125 -15.22 1.63 -4.02
CA PRO A 125 -16.47 2.15 -3.49
C PRO A 125 -16.29 3.59 -2.97
N ALA A 126 -17.42 4.22 -2.65
CA ALA A 126 -17.40 5.48 -1.92
C ALA A 126 -16.78 5.31 -0.51
N GLY A 127 -16.33 6.41 0.08
CA GLY A 127 -15.66 6.45 1.38
C GLY A 127 -14.21 6.90 1.29
N ASP A 128 -13.52 6.87 2.42
CA ASP A 128 -12.10 7.18 2.52
C ASP A 128 -11.22 6.01 2.02
N LEU A 129 -9.90 6.18 2.03
CA LEU A 129 -8.98 5.15 1.54
C LEU A 129 -9.10 3.84 2.34
N GLY A 130 -9.30 3.94 3.66
CA GLY A 130 -9.47 2.80 4.55
C GLY A 130 -10.70 1.96 4.21
N ALA A 131 -11.84 2.60 4.02
CA ALA A 131 -13.09 1.93 3.61
C ALA A 131 -12.94 1.22 2.27
N ARG A 132 -12.25 1.84 1.31
CA ARG A 132 -12.00 1.24 -0.01
C ARG A 132 -11.09 0.01 0.06
N MET A 133 -10.02 0.09 0.85
CA MET A 133 -9.13 -1.06 1.08
C MET A 133 -9.88 -2.19 1.78
N LEU A 134 -10.67 -1.87 2.82
CA LEU A 134 -11.47 -2.87 3.54
C LEU A 134 -12.43 -3.61 2.60
N ALA A 135 -13.15 -2.88 1.74
CA ALA A 135 -14.07 -3.47 0.77
C ALA A 135 -13.36 -4.44 -0.19
N ALA A 136 -12.11 -4.16 -0.59
CA ALA A 136 -11.33 -5.08 -1.41
C ALA A 136 -11.03 -6.38 -0.65
N PHE A 137 -10.60 -6.29 0.62
CA PHE A 137 -10.37 -7.47 1.45
C PHE A 137 -11.67 -8.26 1.70
N GLU A 138 -12.79 -7.59 1.92
CA GLU A 138 -14.11 -8.23 2.08
C GLU A 138 -14.58 -8.93 0.80
N ASP A 139 -14.21 -8.41 -0.38
CA ASP A 139 -14.43 -9.06 -1.68
C ASP A 139 -13.51 -10.28 -1.90
N GLY A 140 -12.54 -10.54 -1.01
CA GLY A 140 -11.65 -11.71 -1.06
C GLY A 140 -10.27 -11.45 -1.66
N VAL A 141 -9.89 -10.18 -1.84
CA VAL A 141 -8.50 -9.79 -2.10
C VAL A 141 -7.64 -10.20 -0.90
N ARG A 142 -6.43 -10.71 -1.16
CA ARG A 142 -5.48 -11.09 -0.10
C ARG A 142 -4.31 -10.14 0.05
N VAL A 143 -4.00 -9.39 -1.01
CA VAL A 143 -2.94 -8.41 -1.04
C VAL A 143 -3.37 -7.20 -1.87
N LEU A 144 -3.05 -6.02 -1.38
CA LEU A 144 -3.35 -4.75 -2.02
C LEU A 144 -2.06 -3.96 -2.17
N VAL A 145 -1.87 -3.33 -3.33
CA VAL A 145 -0.74 -2.44 -3.61
C VAL A 145 -1.19 -1.09 -4.14
N GLY A 146 -0.42 -0.04 -3.84
CA GLY A 146 -0.50 1.23 -4.55
C GLY A 146 0.22 1.20 -5.90
N SER A 147 0.01 2.22 -6.72
CA SER A 147 0.57 2.33 -8.09
C SER A 147 1.68 3.38 -8.24
N ASP A 148 2.12 3.97 -7.12
CA ASP A 148 3.00 5.13 -7.11
C ASP A 148 4.47 4.79 -6.78
N VAL A 149 4.78 3.51 -6.60
CA VAL A 149 6.10 3.02 -6.19
C VAL A 149 6.82 2.39 -7.40
N PRO A 150 7.78 3.12 -8.02
CA PRO A 150 8.41 2.67 -9.27
C PRO A 150 9.29 1.41 -9.11
N THR A 151 9.72 1.09 -7.89
CA THR A 151 10.57 -0.07 -7.60
C THR A 151 9.78 -1.29 -7.11
N LEU A 152 8.44 -1.23 -7.11
CA LEU A 152 7.59 -2.37 -6.72
C LEU A 152 7.70 -3.48 -7.78
N THR A 153 7.73 -4.74 -7.34
CA THR A 153 7.89 -5.90 -8.23
C THR A 153 7.02 -7.07 -7.74
N ALA A 154 6.77 -8.05 -8.60
CA ALA A 154 6.08 -9.29 -8.23
C ALA A 154 6.73 -10.00 -7.02
N ALA A 155 8.07 -9.99 -6.92
CA ALA A 155 8.79 -10.59 -5.80
C ALA A 155 8.46 -9.94 -4.46
N HIS A 156 8.17 -8.63 -4.44
CA HIS A 156 7.71 -7.95 -3.22
C HIS A 156 6.33 -8.43 -2.77
N VAL A 157 5.43 -8.68 -3.73
CA VAL A 157 4.08 -9.23 -3.46
C VAL A 157 4.18 -10.66 -2.95
N ASP A 158 4.99 -11.50 -3.61
CA ASP A 158 5.19 -12.89 -3.21
C ASP A 158 5.84 -13.00 -1.82
N ASP A 159 6.83 -12.16 -1.49
CA ASP A 159 7.42 -12.11 -0.14
C ASP A 159 6.38 -11.71 0.92
N ALA A 160 5.53 -10.71 0.62
CA ALA A 160 4.47 -10.29 1.53
C ALA A 160 3.43 -11.40 1.78
N LEU A 161 3.03 -12.11 0.73
CA LEU A 161 2.15 -13.27 0.83
C LEU A 161 2.79 -14.42 1.61
N ALA A 162 4.07 -14.72 1.35
CA ALA A 162 4.80 -15.77 2.06
C ALA A 162 4.92 -15.49 3.57
N ARG A 163 5.10 -14.22 3.95
CA ARG A 163 5.16 -13.80 5.36
C ARG A 163 3.87 -14.08 6.13
N LEU A 164 2.73 -14.17 5.45
CA LEU A 164 1.47 -14.56 6.09
C LEU A 164 1.51 -15.98 6.65
N ALA A 165 2.48 -16.83 6.30
CA ALA A 165 2.66 -18.12 6.98
C ALA A 165 2.95 -17.97 8.49
N LEU A 166 3.56 -16.86 8.90
CA LEU A 166 3.96 -16.60 10.30
C LEU A 166 3.37 -15.30 10.87
N ALA A 167 2.62 -14.55 10.08
CA ALA A 167 2.02 -13.28 10.45
C ALA A 167 0.54 -13.22 10.06
N ASP A 168 -0.22 -12.38 10.76
CA ASP A 168 -1.63 -12.17 10.47
C ASP A 168 -1.81 -11.07 9.41
N VAL A 169 -0.90 -10.08 9.41
CA VAL A 169 -0.85 -8.96 8.46
C VAL A 169 0.61 -8.70 8.05
N ALA A 170 0.85 -8.41 6.78
CA ALA A 170 2.16 -8.00 6.26
C ALA A 170 2.06 -6.64 5.56
N PHE A 171 3.08 -5.79 5.73
CA PHE A 171 3.16 -4.49 5.09
C PHE A 171 4.50 -4.26 4.40
N ILE A 172 4.47 -3.50 3.30
CA ILE A 172 5.63 -2.80 2.76
C ILE A 172 5.44 -1.31 3.05
N PRO A 173 6.18 -0.75 4.02
CA PRO A 173 6.12 0.67 4.34
C PRO A 173 6.64 1.53 3.20
N THR A 174 6.25 2.81 3.19
CA THR A 174 6.85 3.83 2.34
C THR A 174 7.71 4.79 3.16
N GLU A 175 8.74 5.38 2.55
CA GLU A 175 9.66 6.32 3.20
C GLU A 175 8.96 7.59 3.73
N ASP A 176 7.83 7.95 3.13
CA ASP A 176 7.00 9.11 3.52
C ASP A 176 6.19 8.87 4.82
N GLY A 177 6.13 7.62 5.31
CA GLY A 177 5.39 7.24 6.52
C GLY A 177 4.06 6.52 6.27
N GLY A 178 3.71 6.24 5.01
CA GLY A 178 2.63 5.35 4.63
C GLY A 178 3.05 3.89 4.45
N TYR A 179 2.28 3.17 3.63
CA TYR A 179 2.62 1.84 3.12
C TYR A 179 2.08 1.68 1.70
N CYS A 180 2.85 1.02 0.85
CA CYS A 180 2.48 0.76 -0.55
C CYS A 180 1.92 -0.64 -0.76
N LEU A 181 2.03 -1.53 0.24
CA LEU A 181 1.45 -2.87 0.20
C LEU A 181 0.92 -3.24 1.58
N VAL A 182 -0.27 -3.86 1.58
CA VAL A 182 -0.82 -4.58 2.73
C VAL A 182 -1.35 -5.93 2.29
N ALA A 183 -1.02 -6.99 3.03
CA ALA A 183 -1.53 -8.33 2.82
C ALA A 183 -2.06 -8.90 4.14
N MET A 184 -3.13 -9.69 4.11
CA MET A 184 -3.72 -10.32 5.30
C MET A 184 -4.50 -11.60 4.97
N HIS A 185 -4.76 -12.44 5.98
CA HIS A 185 -5.57 -13.65 5.81
C HIS A 185 -7.06 -13.38 5.74
N ALA A 186 -7.54 -12.41 6.51
CA ALA A 186 -8.94 -12.06 6.63
C ALA A 186 -9.08 -10.54 6.80
N PRO A 187 -10.20 -9.95 6.34
CA PRO A 187 -10.50 -8.55 6.56
C PRO A 187 -10.27 -8.16 8.02
N THR A 188 -9.48 -7.11 8.23
CA THR A 188 -9.16 -6.58 9.55
C THR A 188 -9.60 -5.12 9.60
N PRO A 189 -10.88 -4.83 9.91
CA PRO A 189 -11.40 -3.47 9.87
C PRO A 189 -10.66 -2.51 10.82
N GLU A 190 -10.14 -3.02 11.94
CA GLU A 190 -9.52 -2.18 12.98
C GLU A 190 -8.31 -1.40 12.44
N ILE A 191 -7.49 -2.00 11.58
CA ILE A 191 -6.25 -1.36 11.09
C ILE A 191 -6.50 -0.20 10.11
N PHE A 192 -7.75 -0.03 9.64
CA PHE A 192 -8.16 1.03 8.72
C PHE A 192 -9.03 2.11 9.38
N ARG A 193 -9.44 1.92 10.63
CA ARG A 193 -10.31 2.86 11.35
C ARG A 193 -9.54 4.09 11.80
N ASP A 194 -10.09 5.29 11.60
CA ASP A 194 -9.55 6.57 12.11
C ASP A 194 -8.07 6.81 11.76
N ILE A 195 -7.65 6.37 10.58
CA ILE A 195 -6.30 6.58 10.07
C ILE A 195 -6.20 7.99 9.44
N PRO A 196 -5.20 8.80 9.81
CA PRO A 196 -4.99 10.11 9.20
C PRO A 196 -4.34 9.95 7.80
N TRP A 197 -5.14 9.51 6.82
CA TRP A 197 -4.70 9.30 5.43
C TRP A 197 -4.03 10.55 4.84
N GLY A 198 -2.96 10.36 4.06
CA GLY A 198 -2.18 11.45 3.46
C GLY A 198 -1.21 12.15 4.42
N THR A 199 -0.91 11.54 5.57
CA THR A 199 0.10 12.04 6.53
C THR A 199 1.23 11.04 6.72
N SER A 200 2.38 11.52 7.20
CA SER A 200 3.53 10.66 7.54
C SER A 200 3.33 9.78 8.78
N SER A 201 2.14 9.84 9.40
CA SER A 201 1.78 9.05 10.57
C SER A 201 0.93 7.81 10.23
N VAL A 202 0.56 7.61 8.95
CA VAL A 202 -0.32 6.52 8.51
C VAL A 202 0.17 5.16 9.01
N MET A 203 1.42 4.77 8.71
CA MET A 203 1.95 3.48 9.10
C MET A 203 1.97 3.29 10.62
N GLU A 204 2.40 4.30 11.37
CA GLU A 204 2.45 4.25 12.84
C GLU A 204 1.05 4.11 13.44
N CYS A 205 0.08 4.88 12.95
CA CYS A 205 -1.32 4.83 13.36
C CYS A 205 -1.99 3.49 12.98
N THR A 206 -1.68 2.92 11.82
CA THR A 206 -2.17 1.60 11.38
C THR A 206 -1.62 0.51 12.29
N LEU A 207 -0.32 0.54 12.59
CA LEU A 207 0.32 -0.41 13.48
C LEU A 207 -0.25 -0.41 14.89
N ALA A 208 -0.55 0.76 15.46
CA ALA A 208 -1.18 0.88 16.78
C ALA A 208 -2.56 0.19 16.85
N ARG A 209 -3.23 0.00 15.70
CA ARG A 209 -4.56 -0.61 15.59
C ARG A 209 -4.58 -2.10 15.28
N THR A 210 -3.40 -2.71 15.14
CA THR A 210 -3.27 -4.15 14.85
C THR A 210 -3.75 -5.03 16.00
N GLY A 211 -3.86 -4.50 17.22
CA GLY A 211 -4.56 -5.16 18.33
C GLY A 211 -3.93 -6.50 18.75
N GLY A 212 -2.60 -6.58 18.78
CA GLY A 212 -1.87 -7.79 19.18
C GLY A 212 -1.70 -8.84 18.09
N ARG A 213 -2.14 -8.55 16.85
CA ARG A 213 -1.83 -9.36 15.67
C ARG A 213 -0.33 -9.41 15.42
N ARG A 214 0.15 -10.53 14.88
CA ARG A 214 1.52 -10.68 14.39
C ARG A 214 1.65 -9.90 13.10
N VAL A 215 2.52 -8.91 13.09
CA VAL A 215 2.75 -8.05 11.92
C VAL A 215 4.12 -8.32 11.34
N ALA A 216 4.19 -8.57 10.04
CA ALA A 216 5.44 -8.65 9.30
C ALA A 216 5.70 -7.34 8.55
N LEU A 217 6.88 -6.75 8.74
CA LEU A 217 7.33 -5.55 8.03
C LEU A 217 8.52 -5.87 7.14
N THR A 218 8.40 -5.56 5.85
CA THR A 218 9.50 -5.69 4.89
C THR A 218 10.31 -4.39 4.79
N LYS A 219 11.29 -4.35 3.87
CA LYS A 219 12.03 -3.11 3.59
C LYS A 219 11.06 -2.04 3.09
N ALA A 220 11.18 -0.82 3.63
CA ALA A 220 10.48 0.32 3.05
C ALA A 220 10.87 0.55 1.59
N LEU A 221 9.88 0.88 0.76
CA LEU A 221 10.05 1.42 -0.59
C LEU A 221 9.76 2.92 -0.58
N TRP A 222 9.84 3.57 -1.73
CA TRP A 222 9.57 4.99 -1.88
C TRP A 222 8.66 5.22 -3.07
N ASP A 223 7.74 6.16 -2.92
CA ASP A 223 6.76 6.58 -3.92
C ASP A 223 7.14 7.91 -4.56
N VAL A 224 6.60 8.18 -5.75
CA VAL A 224 6.84 9.42 -6.48
C VAL A 224 5.69 10.40 -6.25
N ASP A 225 5.85 11.35 -5.34
CA ASP A 225 4.81 12.36 -5.05
C ASP A 225 5.29 13.82 -5.23
N THR A 226 6.60 14.05 -5.14
CA THR A 226 7.22 15.37 -5.31
C THR A 226 8.21 15.40 -6.48
N VAL A 227 8.64 16.60 -6.87
CA VAL A 227 9.67 16.77 -7.90
C VAL A 227 11.01 16.12 -7.54
N SER A 228 11.34 16.06 -6.23
CA SER A 228 12.55 15.38 -5.76
C SER A 228 12.48 13.88 -5.99
N ASP A 229 11.31 13.27 -5.73
CA ASP A 229 11.09 11.84 -5.98
C ASP A 229 11.08 11.54 -7.48
N TYR A 230 10.53 12.46 -8.28
CA TYR A 230 10.55 12.34 -9.74
C TYR A 230 11.98 12.35 -10.28
N HIS A 231 12.83 13.28 -9.82
CA HIS A 231 14.25 13.28 -10.20
C HIS A 231 15.00 12.03 -9.73
N ARG A 232 14.70 11.55 -8.51
CA ARG A 232 15.23 10.27 -8.02
C ARG A 232 14.85 9.14 -8.95
N TRP A 233 13.58 9.07 -9.36
CA TRP A 233 13.09 8.06 -10.29
C TRP A 233 13.81 8.08 -11.63
N LEU A 234 13.97 9.25 -12.24
CA LEU A 234 14.72 9.39 -13.49
C LEU A 234 16.19 8.97 -13.38
N SER A 235 16.79 9.10 -12.19
CA SER A 235 18.21 8.74 -11.96
C SER A 235 18.43 7.27 -11.61
N GLU A 236 17.51 6.64 -10.88
CA GLU A 236 17.69 5.30 -10.31
C GLU A 236 17.02 4.19 -11.13
N VAL A 237 16.00 4.51 -11.93
CA VAL A 237 15.25 3.52 -12.70
C VAL A 237 15.46 3.79 -14.19
N PRO A 238 16.22 2.94 -14.90
CA PRO A 238 16.39 3.05 -16.34
C PRO A 238 15.03 3.00 -17.02
N ARG A 239 14.69 4.04 -17.79
CA ARG A 239 13.52 3.99 -18.66
C ARG A 239 13.80 2.97 -19.77
N SER A 240 12.95 1.95 -19.88
CA SER A 240 12.84 1.19 -21.11
C SER A 240 12.57 2.20 -22.23
N GLU A 241 13.37 2.17 -23.29
CA GLU A 241 13.03 2.89 -24.53
C GLU A 241 11.60 2.48 -24.91
N ALA A 242 10.69 3.46 -24.98
CA ALA A 242 9.37 3.20 -25.55
C ALA A 242 9.58 2.86 -27.03
N PRO A 243 8.86 1.88 -27.60
CA PRO A 243 8.92 1.67 -29.05
C PRO A 243 8.43 2.95 -29.77
N PRO A 244 9.00 3.23 -30.96
CA PRO A 244 8.79 4.49 -31.69
C PRO A 244 7.34 4.75 -32.07
#